data_AF-A0A402D5K5-F1
#
_entry.id   AF-A0A402D5K5-F1
#
_cell.length_a   1.000
_cell.length_b   1.000
_cell.length_c   1.000
_cell.angle_alpha   90.00
_cell.angle_beta   90.00
_cell.angle_gamma   90.00
#
_symmetry.space_group_name_H-M   'P 1'
#
loop_
_entity.id
_entity.type
_entity.pdbx_description
1 polymer ?
#
loop_
_entity_poly.entity_id
_entity_poly.type
_entity_poly.pdbx_seq_one_letter_code
_entity_poly.pdbx_strand_id
1 'polypeptide(L)'
;MVNTRSDYEPEAIQAAKRVLLEIASVFENELDHIVFVGGTACSLLFSQDIEPHEGTIDVDMALDPEALADYEDDTLEEKLIYANYQQVEGKKFRWDRRVRIDGRVISVMVEFLSGEYDGARRYSEARSV
;
A
#
# COMPACT_ATOMS: atom_id res chain seq x y z
N MET A 1 -10.12 4.26 12.07
CA MET A 1 -9.50 5.45 12.71
C MET A 1 -9.75 6.61 11.78
N VAL A 2 -10.11 7.78 12.27
CA VAL A 2 -10.28 8.99 11.43
C VAL A 2 -8.99 9.78 11.58
N ASN A 3 -8.29 10.03 10.48
CA ASN A 3 -7.09 10.87 10.49
C ASN A 3 -7.49 12.33 10.69
N THR A 4 -6.76 13.02 11.54
CA THR A 4 -6.91 14.44 11.82
C THR A 4 -5.72 15.21 11.25
N ARG A 5 -5.87 16.53 11.09
CA ARG A 5 -4.81 17.37 10.53
C ARG A 5 -3.48 17.28 11.30
N SER A 6 -3.54 17.07 12.61
CA SER A 6 -2.34 16.90 13.46
C SER A 6 -1.57 15.60 13.19
N ASP A 7 -2.15 14.65 12.45
CA ASP A 7 -1.44 13.42 12.08
C ASP A 7 -0.53 13.62 10.85
N TYR A 8 -0.71 14.72 10.11
CA TYR A 8 0.07 15.10 8.90
C TYR A 8 1.31 15.93 9.24
N GLU A 9 2.06 15.50 10.25
CA GLU A 9 3.35 16.13 10.56
C GLU A 9 4.35 15.87 9.41
N PRO A 10 5.30 16.80 9.14
CA PRO A 10 6.23 16.69 8.03
C PRO A 10 7.00 15.36 7.99
N GLU A 11 7.39 14.83 9.15
CA GLU A 11 8.12 13.57 9.25
C GLU A 11 7.24 12.37 8.87
N ALA A 12 5.93 12.41 9.14
CA ALA A 12 4.99 11.36 8.75
C ALA A 12 4.79 11.35 7.23
N ILE A 13 4.64 12.53 6.62
CA ILE A 13 4.55 12.67 5.16
C ILE A 13 5.85 12.18 4.48
N GLN A 14 7.00 12.55 5.04
CA GLN A 14 8.30 12.09 4.54
C GLN A 14 8.47 10.57 4.69
N ALA A 15 8.01 10.01 5.80
CA ALA A 15 7.98 8.57 6.04
C ALA A 15 7.14 7.86 4.97
N ALA A 16 5.91 8.33 4.74
CA ALA A 16 5.02 7.76 3.73
C ALA A 16 5.60 7.85 2.31
N LYS A 17 6.20 8.98 1.94
CA LYS A 17 6.90 9.12 0.65
C LYS A 17 8.06 8.12 0.50
N ARG A 18 8.81 7.84 1.57
CA ARG A 18 9.88 6.85 1.54
C ARG A 18 9.33 5.44 1.34
N VAL A 19 8.24 5.09 2.03
CA VAL A 19 7.58 3.79 1.89
C VAL A 19 6.96 3.63 0.49
N LEU A 20 6.38 4.69 -0.07
CA LEU A 20 5.87 4.71 -1.44
C LEU A 20 6.96 4.36 -2.48
N LEU A 21 8.16 4.94 -2.34
CA LEU A 21 9.28 4.62 -3.23
C LEU A 21 9.83 3.21 -2.99
N GLU A 22 9.90 2.78 -1.73
CA GLU A 22 10.36 1.43 -1.38
C GLU A 22 9.41 0.37 -1.95
N ILE A 23 8.10 0.55 -1.80
CA ILE A 23 7.12 -0.44 -2.23
C ILE A 23 6.99 -0.52 -3.75
N ALA A 24 7.18 0.61 -4.46
CA ALA A 24 7.29 0.60 -5.91
C ALA A 24 8.49 -0.23 -6.40
N SER A 25 9.58 -0.27 -5.64
CA SER A 25 10.74 -1.14 -5.94
C SER A 25 10.47 -2.60 -5.57
N VAL A 26 9.74 -2.87 -4.49
CA VAL A 26 9.34 -4.25 -4.11
C VAL A 26 8.48 -4.91 -5.19
N PHE A 27 7.63 -4.12 -5.87
CA PHE A 27 6.73 -4.60 -6.90
C PHE A 27 7.10 -4.17 -8.32
N GLU A 28 8.38 -3.90 -8.58
CA GLU A 28 8.82 -3.34 -9.86
C GLU A 28 8.39 -4.18 -11.09
N ASN A 29 8.31 -5.50 -10.93
CA ASN A 29 7.91 -6.43 -11.99
C ASN A 29 6.38 -6.51 -12.18
N GLU A 30 5.61 -6.04 -11.19
CA GLU A 30 4.15 -6.13 -11.15
C GLU A 30 3.48 -4.76 -11.30
N LEU A 31 4.23 -3.68 -11.54
CA LEU A 31 3.69 -2.31 -11.57
C LEU A 31 2.54 -2.13 -12.56
N ASP A 32 2.51 -2.87 -13.67
CA ASP A 32 1.42 -2.83 -14.65
C ASP A 32 0.09 -3.37 -14.10
N HIS A 33 0.13 -4.07 -12.97
CA HIS A 33 -1.02 -4.65 -12.28
C HIS A 33 -1.34 -3.98 -10.93
N ILE A 34 -0.69 -2.84 -10.67
CA ILE A 34 -0.86 -2.07 -9.44
C ILE A 34 -1.28 -0.65 -9.79
N VAL A 35 -2.29 -0.15 -9.07
CA VAL A 35 -2.73 1.24 -9.18
C VAL A 35 -2.68 1.90 -7.81
N PHE A 36 -1.97 3.02 -7.68
CA PHE A 36 -2.04 3.84 -6.47
C PHE A 36 -3.40 4.54 -6.40
N VAL A 37 -4.03 4.51 -5.22
CA VAL A 37 -5.38 5.04 -5.00
C VAL A 37 -5.42 5.94 -3.75
N GLY A 38 -6.59 6.46 -3.40
CA GLY A 38 -6.77 7.23 -2.17
C GLY A 38 -5.91 8.50 -2.09
N GLY A 39 -5.46 8.82 -0.88
CA GLY A 39 -4.58 9.97 -0.61
C GLY A 39 -3.22 9.84 -1.31
N THR A 40 -2.77 8.61 -1.54
CA THR A 40 -1.52 8.31 -2.27
C THR A 40 -1.60 8.83 -3.71
N ALA A 41 -2.68 8.53 -4.43
CA ALA A 41 -2.88 9.04 -5.79
C ALA A 41 -2.90 10.58 -5.85
N CYS A 42 -3.63 11.22 -4.93
CA CYS A 42 -3.64 12.69 -4.83
C CYS A 42 -2.23 13.25 -4.61
N SER A 43 -1.45 12.63 -3.72
CA SER A 43 -0.07 13.06 -3.41
C SER A 43 0.89 12.96 -4.61
N LEU A 44 0.58 12.09 -5.59
CA LEU A 44 1.37 11.90 -6.80
C LEU A 44 0.93 12.81 -7.96
N LEU A 45 -0.37 13.10 -8.07
CA LEU A 45 -0.95 13.85 -9.18
C LEU A 45 -0.87 15.37 -9.00
N PHE A 46 -1.03 15.85 -7.77
CA PHE A 46 -1.04 17.29 -7.51
C PHE A 46 0.39 17.82 -7.37
N SER A 47 0.78 18.69 -8.30
CA SER A 47 2.01 19.46 -8.17
C SER A 47 1.90 20.40 -6.98
N GLN A 48 2.94 20.40 -6.14
CA GLN A 48 3.10 21.31 -5.00
C GLN A 48 3.11 22.78 -5.44
N ASP A 49 3.38 23.06 -6.72
CA ASP A 49 3.48 24.42 -7.27
C ASP A 49 2.14 25.03 -7.67
N ILE A 50 1.08 24.22 -7.84
CA ILE A 50 -0.23 24.67 -8.37
C ILE A 50 -1.27 24.72 -7.25
N GLU A 51 -1.44 23.62 -6.53
CA GLU A 51 -2.29 23.52 -5.34
C GLU A 51 -1.57 22.66 -4.31
N PRO A 52 -1.05 23.24 -3.21
CA PRO A 52 -0.32 22.48 -2.20
C PRO A 52 -1.24 21.46 -1.54
N HIS A 53 -1.09 20.19 -1.90
CA HIS A 53 -1.74 19.08 -1.21
C HIS A 53 -0.91 18.72 0.04
N GLU A 54 -1.56 18.54 1.19
CA GLU A 54 -0.88 18.26 2.47
C GLU A 54 -0.02 16.99 2.43
N GLY A 55 -0.34 16.05 1.53
CA GLY A 55 0.41 14.80 1.31
C GLY A 55 -0.41 13.59 1.74
N THR A 56 0.27 12.49 2.05
CA THR A 56 -0.33 11.27 2.60
C THR A 56 0.55 10.75 3.74
N ILE A 57 -0.03 10.03 4.68
CA ILE A 57 0.67 9.42 5.83
C ILE A 57 0.65 7.87 5.79
N ASP A 58 -0.10 7.33 4.84
CA ASP A 58 -0.25 5.92 4.49
C ASP A 58 -0.11 5.74 2.97
N VAL A 59 0.05 4.49 2.54
CA VAL A 59 0.13 4.08 1.14
C VAL A 59 -1.02 3.15 0.79
N ASP A 60 -1.85 3.57 -0.16
CA ASP A 60 -3.00 2.80 -0.64
C ASP A 60 -2.76 2.33 -2.07
N MET A 61 -2.91 1.02 -2.31
CA MET A 61 -2.76 0.42 -3.63
C MET A 61 -3.92 -0.52 -3.93
N ALA A 62 -4.45 -0.44 -5.15
CA ALA A 62 -5.31 -1.46 -5.70
C ALA A 62 -4.47 -2.46 -6.51
N LEU A 63 -4.71 -3.74 -6.30
CA LEU A 63 -4.04 -4.84 -7.00
C LEU A 63 -5.04 -5.60 -7.88
N ASP A 64 -4.57 -6.10 -9.03
CA ASP A 64 -5.26 -7.15 -9.76
C ASP A 64 -4.81 -8.54 -9.25
N PRO A 65 -5.62 -9.24 -8.44
CA PRO A 65 -5.23 -10.53 -7.88
C PRO A 65 -5.14 -11.65 -8.92
N GLU A 66 -5.82 -11.53 -10.07
CA GLU A 66 -5.73 -12.54 -11.14
C GLU A 66 -4.37 -12.41 -11.85
N ALA A 67 -3.90 -11.19 -12.09
CA ALA A 67 -2.61 -10.95 -12.71
C ALA A 67 -1.42 -11.27 -11.79
N LEU A 68 -1.56 -11.08 -10.47
CA LEU A 68 -0.50 -11.42 -9.51
C LEU A 68 -0.30 -12.94 -9.34
N ALA A 69 -1.27 -13.77 -9.73
CA ALA A 69 -1.15 -15.22 -9.67
C ALA A 69 -0.20 -15.80 -10.74
N ASP A 70 0.04 -15.05 -11.83
CA ASP A 70 0.93 -15.45 -12.92
C ASP A 70 2.43 -15.22 -12.60
N TYR A 71 2.74 -14.51 -11.51
CA TYR A 71 4.11 -14.29 -11.04
C TYR A 71 4.51 -15.41 -10.08
N GLU A 72 5.14 -16.47 -10.61
CA GLU A 72 5.45 -17.71 -9.87
C GLU A 72 6.66 -17.63 -8.91
N ASP A 73 7.46 -16.55 -8.95
CA ASP A 73 8.76 -16.52 -8.25
C ASP A 73 8.65 -16.23 -6.73
N ASP A 74 7.74 -15.34 -6.30
CA ASP A 74 7.49 -15.02 -4.88
C ASP A 74 6.06 -14.50 -4.70
N THR A 75 5.37 -14.95 -3.64
CA THR A 75 4.05 -14.42 -3.28
C THR A 75 4.11 -12.97 -2.79
N LEU A 76 2.99 -12.24 -2.88
CA LEU A 76 2.82 -10.89 -2.33
C LEU A 76 3.32 -10.80 -0.86
N GLU A 77 2.97 -11.81 -0.06
CA GLU A 77 3.32 -11.89 1.35
C GLU A 77 4.83 -12.08 1.55
N GLU A 78 5.46 -12.97 0.78
CA GLU A 78 6.90 -13.22 0.85
C GLU A 78 7.69 -11.95 0.52
N LYS A 79 7.36 -11.27 -0.58
CA LYS A 79 8.01 -10.01 -0.97
C LYS A 79 7.96 -8.96 0.14
N LEU A 80 6.81 -8.80 0.78
CA LEU A 80 6.62 -7.85 1.88
C LEU A 80 7.42 -8.25 3.12
N ILE A 81 7.43 -9.54 3.49
CA ILE A 81 8.22 -10.05 4.61
C ILE A 81 9.71 -9.85 4.35
N TYR A 82 10.21 -10.18 3.16
CA TYR A 82 11.61 -9.95 2.76
C TYR A 82 11.99 -8.46 2.84
N ALA A 83 11.07 -7.57 2.48
CA ALA A 83 11.24 -6.13 2.61
C ALA A 83 11.03 -5.57 4.04
N ASN A 84 10.83 -6.43 5.05
CA ASN A 84 10.62 -6.08 6.46
C ASN A 84 9.32 -5.31 6.75
N TYR A 85 8.27 -5.59 5.98
CA TYR A 85 6.90 -5.19 6.32
C TYR A 85 6.32 -6.17 7.34
N GLN A 86 5.45 -5.67 8.21
CA GLN A 86 4.82 -6.45 9.28
C GLN A 86 3.32 -6.48 9.03
N GLN A 87 2.72 -7.67 8.89
CA GLN A 87 1.29 -7.78 8.71
C GLN A 87 0.56 -7.34 9.98
N VAL A 88 -0.50 -6.56 9.83
CA VAL A 88 -1.35 -6.15 10.95
C VAL A 88 -2.25 -7.33 11.35
N GLU A 89 -2.22 -7.68 12.64
CA GLU A 89 -2.99 -8.80 13.17
C GLU A 89 -4.50 -8.66 12.85
N GLY A 90 -5.08 -9.73 12.30
CA GLY A 90 -6.50 -9.75 11.91
C GLY A 90 -6.84 -8.91 10.67
N LYS A 91 -5.86 -8.35 9.95
CA LYS A 91 -6.05 -7.52 8.75
C LYS A 91 -5.18 -8.03 7.59
N LYS A 92 -5.70 -9.00 6.83
CA LYS A 92 -4.99 -9.70 5.74
C LYS A 92 -4.27 -8.76 4.75
N PHE A 93 -4.90 -7.64 4.41
CA PHE A 93 -4.41 -6.71 3.40
C PHE A 93 -3.73 -5.47 3.95
N ARG A 94 -3.44 -5.43 5.25
CA ARG A 94 -2.84 -4.28 5.90
C ARG A 94 -1.49 -4.63 6.50
N TRP A 95 -0.51 -3.80 6.18
CA TRP A 95 0.88 -3.98 6.54
C TRP A 95 1.43 -2.70 7.15
N ASP A 96 2.37 -2.84 8.06
CA ASP A 96 3.08 -1.73 8.69
C ASP A 96 4.55 -1.75 8.27
N ARG A 97 5.06 -0.58 7.89
CA ARG A 97 6.47 -0.37 7.61
C ARG A 97 7.06 0.66 8.57
N ARG A 98 8.04 0.22 9.36
CA ARG A 98 8.77 1.09 10.28
C ARG A 98 9.96 1.75 9.59
N VAL A 99 9.91 3.06 9.44
CA VAL A 99 10.99 3.89 8.87
C VAL A 99 11.52 4.87 9.91
N ARG A 100 12.81 5.23 9.80
CA ARG A 100 13.43 6.23 10.68
C ARG A 100 13.56 7.56 9.94
N ILE A 101 12.96 8.60 10.51
CA ILE A 101 13.02 10.00 10.05
C ILE A 101 13.50 10.83 11.24
N ASP A 102 14.60 11.57 11.08
CA ASP A 102 15.17 12.47 12.11
C ASP A 102 15.27 11.85 13.51
N GLY A 103 15.71 10.59 13.57
CA GLY A 103 15.88 9.84 14.81
C GLY A 103 14.60 9.22 15.39
N ARG A 104 13.42 9.56 14.87
CA ARG A 104 12.13 8.98 15.26
C ARG A 104 11.78 7.78 14.39
N VAL A 105 11.20 6.74 14.99
CA VAL A 105 10.65 5.61 14.25
C VAL A 105 9.17 5.87 14.00
N ILE A 106 8.78 5.90 12.73
CA ILE A 106 7.41 6.14 12.28
C ILE A 106 6.92 4.86 11.62
N SER A 107 5.73 4.39 11.99
CA SER A 107 5.03 3.30 11.30
C SER A 107 4.15 3.89 10.22
N VAL A 108 4.34 3.44 8.99
CA VAL A 108 3.50 3.81 7.85
C VAL A 108 2.65 2.60 7.51
N MET A 109 1.34 2.81 7.43
CA MET A 109 0.41 1.79 6.97
C MET A 109 0.51 1.66 5.45
N VAL A 110 0.54 0.43 4.97
CA VAL A 110 0.28 0.07 3.59
C VAL A 110 -0.99 -0.77 3.54
N GLU A 111 -1.98 -0.31 2.78
CA GLU A 111 -3.24 -1.01 2.57
C GLU A 111 -3.40 -1.43 1.11
N PHE A 112 -3.62 -2.72 0.91
CA PHE A 112 -3.92 -3.29 -0.39
C PHE A 112 -5.42 -3.46 -0.54
N LEU A 113 -5.97 -2.89 -1.60
CA LEU A 113 -7.35 -3.07 -2.03
C LEU A 113 -7.38 -4.06 -3.18
N SER A 114 -8.37 -4.94 -3.18
CA SER A 114 -8.70 -5.74 -4.35
C SER A 114 -10.20 -5.60 -4.62
N GLY A 115 -10.63 -5.89 -5.85
CA GLY A 115 -12.06 -5.87 -6.22
C GLY A 115 -12.95 -6.78 -5.37
N GLU A 116 -12.35 -7.64 -4.55
CA GLU A 116 -13.01 -8.38 -3.48
C GLU A 116 -13.13 -7.49 -2.23
N TYR A 117 -13.96 -6.44 -2.33
CA TYR A 117 -14.37 -5.69 -1.16
C TYR A 117 -15.16 -6.62 -0.24
N ASP A 118 -14.63 -6.88 0.96
CA ASP A 118 -15.25 -7.66 2.05
C ASP A 118 -15.27 -9.20 1.91
N GLY A 119 -14.28 -9.82 1.25
CA GLY A 119 -14.12 -11.28 1.33
C GLY A 119 -15.31 -12.10 0.80
N ALA A 120 -16.07 -11.53 -0.14
CA ALA A 120 -17.23 -12.20 -0.72
C ALA A 120 -17.21 -12.12 -2.25
N ARG A 121 -16.28 -12.87 -2.88
CA ARG A 121 -16.68 -13.66 -4.04
C ARG A 121 -17.02 -15.06 -3.53
N ARG A 122 -18.32 -15.36 -3.54
CA ARG A 122 -18.79 -16.75 -3.55
C ARG A 122 -18.03 -17.45 -4.68
N TYR A 123 -17.14 -18.38 -4.34
CA TYR A 123 -16.85 -19.52 -5.21
C TYR A 123 -18.14 -20.37 -5.28
N SER A 124 -19.14 -19.88 -6.01
CA SER A 124 -20.24 -20.73 -6.47
C SER A 124 -19.87 -21.28 -7.83
N GLU A 125 -19.50 -22.56 -7.83
CA GLU A 125 -19.75 -23.53 -8.91
C GLU A 125 -19.23 -23.16 -10.32
N ALA A 126 -17.97 -23.51 -10.60
CA ALA A 126 -17.55 -23.83 -11.96
C ALA A 126 -16.33 -24.76 -11.98
N ARG A 127 -16.40 -25.90 -11.28
CA ARG A 127 -15.60 -27.09 -11.61
C ARG A 127 -16.23 -28.36 -11.02
N SER A 128 -17.28 -28.78 -11.70
CA SER A 128 -17.75 -30.16 -11.72
C SER A 128 -18.49 -30.38 -13.04
N VAL A 129 -17.70 -30.59 -14.10
CA VAL A 129 -18.08 -31.40 -15.26
C VAL A 129 -17.17 -32.62 -15.23
#